data_AF-A0A9P6MCF0-F1
#
_entry.id   AF-A0A9P6MCF0-F1
#
_cell.length_a   1.000
_cell.length_b   1.000
_cell.length_c   1.000
_cell.angle_alpha   90.00
_cell.angle_beta   90.00
_cell.angle_gamma   90.00
#
_symmetry.space_group_name_H-M   'P 1'
#
loop_
_entity.id
_entity.type
_entity.pdbx_description
1 polymer ?
#
loop_
_entity_poly.entity_id
_entity_poly.type
_entity_poly.pdbx_seq_one_letter_code
_entity_poly.pdbx_strand_id
1 'polypeptide(L)' 'FHPAGGAEAQHAIQDAISLANCLYSMKNCSLKSIDSAFEEYYRQRYDRNVAKFNDSAELAKILNGQ' A
#
# COMPACT_ATOMS: atom_id res chain seq x y z
N PHE A 1 4.67 7.13 -7.68
CA PHE A 1 4.79 8.02 -6.52
C PHE A 1 5.67 9.18 -6.93
N HIS A 2 5.18 10.41 -6.78
CA HIS A 2 5.91 11.63 -7.11
C HIS A 2 6.33 12.31 -5.79
N PRO A 3 7.60 12.73 -5.63
CA PRO A 3 8.11 13.31 -4.38
C PRO A 3 7.33 14.53 -3.88
N ALA A 4 6.72 15.29 -4.81
CA ALA A 4 5.85 16.43 -4.53
C ALA A 4 4.65 16.10 -3.61
N GLY A 5 4.25 14.82 -3.52
CA GLY A 5 3.21 14.38 -2.60
C GLY A 5 3.67 14.20 -1.16
N GLY A 6 4.98 14.16 -0.87
CA GLY A 6 5.56 14.09 0.49
C GLY A 6 5.17 12.89 1.37
N ALA A 7 4.29 12.01 0.90
CA ALA A 7 3.60 11.00 1.72
C ALA A 7 4.17 9.57 1.56
N GLU A 8 5.26 9.38 0.81
CA GLU A 8 5.80 8.05 0.50
C GLU A 8 6.21 7.27 1.76
N ALA A 9 6.87 7.94 2.71
CA ALA A 9 7.22 7.34 4.00
C ALA A 9 5.99 6.99 4.84
N GLN A 10 4.96 7.83 4.83
CA GLN A 10 3.70 7.54 5.55
C GLN A 10 2.97 6.35 4.93
N HIS A 11 2.96 6.24 3.61
CA HIS A 11 2.40 5.09 2.91
C HIS A 11 3.15 3.81 3.23
N ALA A 12 4.49 3.84 3.22
CA ALA A 12 5.30 2.69 3.60
C ALA A 12 5.04 2.24 5.05
N ILE A 13 4.90 3.18 6.00
CA ILE A 13 4.55 2.86 7.40
C ILE A 13 3.15 2.23 7.48
N GLN A 14 2.17 2.81 6.78
CA GLN A 14 0.84 2.22 6.74
C GLN A 14 0.91 0.80 6.11
N ASP A 15 1.76 0.57 5.11
CA ASP A 15 1.87 -0.71 4.38
C ASP A 15 2.38 -1.77 5.36
N ALA A 16 3.42 -1.41 6.13
CA ALA A 16 3.97 -2.24 7.19
C ALA A 16 2.93 -2.58 8.27
N ILE A 17 2.11 -1.61 8.72
CA ILE A 17 1.05 -1.85 9.71
C ILE A 17 -0.01 -2.81 9.16
N SER A 18 -0.49 -2.59 7.93
CA SER A 18 -1.47 -3.47 7.30
C SER A 18 -0.95 -4.90 7.17
N LEU A 19 0.30 -5.07 6.73
CA LEU A 19 0.91 -6.39 6.61
C LEU A 19 1.10 -7.05 7.99
N ALA A 20 1.56 -6.31 8.99
CA ALA A 20 1.71 -6.81 10.35
C ALA A 20 0.39 -7.33 10.92
N ASN A 21 -0.73 -6.64 10.66
CA ASN A 21 -2.05 -7.11 11.06
C ASN A 21 -2.44 -8.42 10.35
N CYS A 22 -2.22 -8.52 9.04
CA CYS A 22 -2.50 -9.75 8.29
C CYS A 22 -1.69 -10.94 8.81
N LEU A 23 -0.41 -10.71 9.13
CA LEU A 23 0.47 -11.73 9.71
C LEU A 23 0.05 -12.12 11.13
N TYR A 24 -0.33 -11.15 11.96
CA TYR A 24 -0.82 -11.39 13.32
C TYR A 24 -2.11 -12.22 13.35
N SER A 25 -2.99 -12.04 12.36
CA SER A 25 -4.25 -12.77 12.23
C SER A 25 -4.10 -14.20 11.68
N MET A 26 -2.89 -14.62 11.29
CA MET A 26 -2.66 -15.97 10.79
C MET A 26 -2.92 -17.03 11.87
N LYS A 27 -3.61 -18.11 11.49
CA LYS A 27 -3.89 -19.23 12.40
C LYS A 27 -2.65 -20.07 12.77
N ASN A 28 -1.66 -20.13 11.89
CA ASN A 28 -0.44 -20.92 12.06
C ASN A 28 0.64 -20.45 11.07
N CYS A 29 1.84 -21.01 11.19
CA CYS A 29 2.99 -20.70 10.32
C CYS A 29 3.10 -21.60 9.08
N SER A 30 2.01 -22.24 8.65
CA SER A 30 2.04 -23.01 7.41
C SER A 30 2.21 -22.08 6.21
N LEU A 31 2.88 -22.55 5.16
CA LEU A 31 3.07 -21.78 3.93
C LEU A 31 1.74 -21.28 3.36
N LYS A 32 0.70 -22.13 3.40
CA LYS A 32 -0.66 -21.76 2.94
C LYS A 32 -1.26 -20.59 3.72
N SER A 33 -1.05 -20.54 5.04
CA SER A 33 -1.51 -19.43 5.87
C SER A 33 -0.73 -18.15 5.61
N ILE A 34 0.57 -18.27 5.31
CA ILE A 34 1.41 -17.14 4.90
C ILE A 34 0.92 -16.57 3.56
N ASP A 35 0.74 -17.43 2.55
CA ASP A 35 0.27 -17.02 1.22
C ASP A 35 -1.10 -16.32 1.31
N SER A 36 -2.02 -16.89 2.11
CA SER A 36 -3.35 -16.29 2.33
C SER A 36 -3.26 -14.90 2.97
N ALA A 37 -2.33 -14.68 3.92
CA ALA A 37 -2.14 -13.38 4.54
C ALA A 37 -1.58 -12.33 3.56
N PHE A 38 -0.68 -12.74 2.66
CA PHE A 38 -0.19 -11.86 1.59
C PHE A 38 -1.26 -11.53 0.55
N GLU A 39 -2.12 -12.48 0.18
CA GLU A 39 -3.27 -12.21 -0.67
C GLU A 39 -4.24 -11.22 -0.03
N GLU A 40 -4.50 -11.36 1.27
CA GLU A 40 -5.39 -10.48 2.00
C GLU A 40 -4.81 -9.06 2.10
N TYR A 41 -3.52 -8.95 2.42
CA TYR A 41 -2.78 -7.69 2.36
C TYR A 41 -2.89 -7.03 0.98
N TYR A 42 -2.68 -7.80 -0.09
CA TYR A 42 -2.77 -7.31 -1.45
C TYR A 42 -4.17 -6.77 -1.77
N ARG A 43 -5.23 -7.51 -1.43
CA ARG A 43 -6.62 -7.04 -1.62
C ARG A 43 -6.92 -5.76 -0.86
N GLN A 44 -6.40 -5.62 0.35
CA GLN A 44 -6.64 -4.41 1.16
C GLN A 44 -5.89 -3.18 0.63
N ARG A 45 -4.75 -3.37 -0.04
CA ARG A 45 -3.85 -2.26 -0.40
C ARG A 45 -3.74 -1.94 -1.88
N TYR A 46 -4.00 -2.88 -2.77
CA TYR A 46 -3.79 -2.69 -4.21
C TYR A 46 -4.58 -1.49 -4.74
N ASP A 47 -5.90 -1.48 -4.55
CA ASP A 47 -6.75 -0.39 -5.06
C ASP A 47 -6.38 0.96 -4.47
N ARG A 48 -6.05 0.99 -3.16
CA ARG A 48 -5.65 2.22 -2.47
C ARG A 48 -4.31 2.75 -2.97
N ASN A 49 -3.35 1.88 -3.23
CA ASN A 49 -2.03 2.26 -3.73
C ASN A 49 -2.11 2.72 -5.19
N VAL A 50 -2.98 2.12 -6.01
CA VAL A 50 -3.27 2.56 -7.39
C VAL A 50 -3.92 3.96 -7.40
N ALA A 51 -4.94 4.18 -6.57
CA ALA A 51 -5.58 5.49 -6.45
C ALA A 51 -4.56 6.57 -6.05
N LYS A 52 -3.73 6.30 -5.04
CA LYS A 52 -2.68 7.21 -4.57
C LYS A 52 -1.62 7.50 -5.64
N PHE A 53 -1.28 6.51 -6.47
CA PHE A 53 -0.38 6.72 -7.59
C PHE A 53 -0.97 7.69 -8.62
N ASN A 54 -2.26 7.51 -8.95
CA ASN A 54 -2.97 8.37 -9.89
C ASN A 54 -3.12 9.79 -9.35
N ASP A 55 -3.53 9.95 -8.09
CA ASP A 55 -3.62 11.27 -7.41
C ASP A 55 -2.27 12.00 -7.44
N SER A 56 -1.20 11.28 -7.15
CA SER A 56 0.16 11.83 -7.15
C SER A 56 0.62 12.24 -8.56
N ALA A 57 0.22 11.50 -9.59
CA ALA A 57 0.51 11.83 -10.98
C ALA A 57 -0.31 13.03 -11.47
N GLU A 58 -1.57 13.14 -11.05
CA GLU A 58 -2.44 14.28 -11.36
C GLU A 58 -1.94 15.56 -10.67
N LEU A 59 -1.59 15.48 -9.37
CA LEU A 59 -0.99 16.58 -8.64
C LEU A 59 0.31 17.06 -9.30
N ALA A 60 1.14 16.13 -9.80
CA ALA A 60 2.36 16.48 -10.51
C ALA A 60 2.09 17.22 -11.83
N LYS A 61 1.02 16.87 -12.57
CA LYS A 61 0.62 17.62 -13.77
C LYS A 61 0.22 19.05 -13.42
N ILE A 62 -0.64 19.20 -12.40
CA ILE A 62 -1.10 20.51 -11.92
C ILE A 62 0.09 21.38 -11.47
N LEU A 63 1.00 20.83 -10.67
CA LEU A 63 2.16 21.57 -10.16
C LEU A 63 3.18 21.93 -11.25
N ASN A 64 3.29 21.11 -12.29
CA ASN A 64 4.15 21.38 -13.45
C ASN A 64 3.46 22.23 -14.53
N GLY A 65 2.23 22.71 -14.29
CA GLY A 65 1.49 23.58 -15.21
C GLY A 65 1.04 22.91 -16.51
N GLN A 66 0.87 21.58 -16.50
CA GLN A 66 0.39 20.80 -17.64
C GLN A 66 -1.13 20.56 -17.60
#